data_AF-A0AAW7QSV4-F1
#
_entry.id   AF-A0AAW7QSV4-F1
#
_cell.length_a   1.000
_cell.length_b   1.000
_cell.length_c   1.000
_cell.angle_alpha   90.00
_cell.angle_beta   90.00
_cell.angle_gamma   90.00
#
_symmetry.space_group_name_H-M   'P 1'
#
loop_
_entity.id
_entity.type
_entity.pdbx_description
1 polymer ?
#
loop_
_entity_poly.entity_id
_entity_poly.type
_entity_poly.pdbx_seq_one_letter_code
_entity_poly.pdbx_strand_id
1 'polypeptide(L)'
;MIPNDHYHCEDLIDLLNDYLDGELSLTECSELEAHLRECPECQSLLASLRQTLSLLHQFEEAPPSLPPGLEERLITRMQRLLVERH
;
A
#
# COMPACT_ATOMS: atom_id res chain seq x y z
N MET A 1 13.85 5.60 15.61
CA MET A 1 14.27 4.23 15.97
C MET A 1 13.58 3.89 17.28
N ILE A 2 12.35 3.39 17.17
CA ILE A 2 11.55 2.94 18.31
C ILE A 2 11.76 1.42 18.42
N PRO A 3 12.00 0.87 19.63
CA PRO A 3 12.39 -0.53 19.79
C PRO A 3 11.23 -1.48 19.50
N ASN A 4 11.58 -2.57 18.83
CA ASN A 4 10.75 -3.72 18.53
C ASN A 4 10.28 -4.41 19.82
N ASP A 5 9.06 -4.11 20.26
CA ASP A 5 8.33 -4.96 21.20
C ASP A 5 6.84 -4.79 20.93
N HIS A 6 6.27 -5.76 20.21
CA HIS A 6 4.83 -5.96 19.99
C HIS A 6 4.03 -4.71 19.58
N TYR A 7 3.77 -4.56 18.29
CA TYR A 7 2.75 -3.63 17.77
C TYR A 7 1.44 -3.78 18.55
N HIS A 8 1.25 -2.95 19.57
CA HIS A 8 0.00 -2.81 20.28
C HIS A 8 -0.96 -2.08 19.35
N CYS A 9 -2.18 -2.59 19.22
CA CYS A 9 -3.19 -2.04 18.30
C CYS A 9 -3.41 -0.52 18.48
N GLU A 10 -3.11 0.02 19.67
CA GLU A 10 -3.25 1.43 20.04
C GLU A 10 -2.28 2.36 19.29
N ASP A 11 -1.12 1.88 18.87
CA ASP A 11 -0.09 2.67 18.16
C ASP A 11 -0.01 2.34 16.66
N LEU A 12 -0.97 1.57 16.12
CA LEU A 12 -0.90 1.07 14.75
C LEU A 12 -1.43 2.05 13.70
N ILE A 13 -2.17 3.09 14.09
CA ILE A 13 -2.79 4.03 13.14
C ILE A 13 -1.73 4.75 12.30
N ASP A 14 -0.68 5.29 12.94
CA ASP A 14 0.38 6.01 12.24
C ASP A 14 1.11 5.10 11.27
N LEU A 15 1.44 3.88 11.72
CA LEU A 15 2.06 2.88 10.87
C LEU A 15 1.17 2.43 9.70
N LEU A 16 -0.14 2.33 9.90
CA LEU A 16 -1.09 2.02 8.83
C LEU A 16 -1.19 3.16 7.81
N ASN A 17 -1.07 4.41 8.25
CA ASN A 17 -1.00 5.57 7.34
C ASN A 17 0.31 5.52 6.54
N ASP A 18 1.45 5.35 7.18
CA ASP A 18 2.75 5.19 6.51
C ASP A 18 2.74 4.01 5.53
N TYR A 19 2.04 2.92 5.85
CA TYR A 19 1.84 1.78 4.96
C TYR A 19 0.99 2.13 3.73
N LEU A 20 -0.08 2.90 3.92
CA LEU A 20 -0.95 3.35 2.83
C LEU A 20 -0.25 4.35 1.91
N ASP A 21 0.62 5.19 2.47
CA ASP A 21 1.43 6.17 1.75
C ASP A 21 2.69 5.54 1.10
N GLY A 22 3.03 4.30 1.48
CA GLY A 22 4.17 3.57 0.94
C GLY A 22 5.52 4.04 1.51
N GLU A 23 5.52 4.63 2.70
CA GLU A 23 6.70 5.20 3.36
C GLU A 23 7.43 4.19 4.26
N LEU A 24 6.81 3.04 4.54
CA LEU A 24 7.44 1.98 5.33
C LEU A 24 8.61 1.31 4.60
N SER A 25 9.64 0.96 5.38
CA SER A 25 10.70 0.06 4.92
C SER A 25 10.17 -1.36 4.69
N LEU A 26 10.92 -2.16 3.93
CA LEU A 26 10.56 -3.57 3.67
C LEU A 26 10.39 -4.38 4.96
N THR A 27 11.20 -4.10 5.99
CA THR A 27 11.11 -4.78 7.28
C THR A 27 9.83 -4.40 8.00
N GLU A 28 9.50 -3.11 8.08
CA GLU A 28 8.28 -2.61 8.73
C GLU A 28 7.03 -3.12 8.02
N CYS A 29 7.01 -3.15 6.68
CA CYS A 29 5.94 -3.78 5.91
C CYS A 29 5.74 -5.24 6.30
N SER A 30 6.82 -6.03 6.37
CA SER A 30 6.73 -7.45 6.72
C SER A 30 6.22 -7.67 8.14
N GLU A 31 6.60 -6.83 9.10
CA GLU A 31 6.16 -6.92 10.49
C GLU A 31 4.68 -6.53 10.63
N LEU A 32 4.26 -5.44 9.98
CA LEU A 32 2.87 -5.03 9.94
C LEU A 32 1.98 -6.08 9.27
N GLU A 33 2.41 -6.65 8.15
CA GLU A 33 1.68 -7.72 7.46
C GLU A 33 1.59 -9.02 8.29
N ALA A 34 2.57 -9.29 9.15
CA ALA A 34 2.47 -10.37 10.13
C ALA A 34 1.37 -10.09 11.15
N HIS A 35 1.35 -8.88 11.73
CA HIS A 35 0.31 -8.47 12.68
C HIS A 35 -1.09 -8.50 12.05
N LEU A 36 -1.25 -7.94 10.85
CA LEU A 36 -2.53 -7.91 10.15
C LEU A 36 -3.09 -9.31 9.89
N ARG A 37 -2.25 -10.33 9.71
CA ARG A 37 -2.73 -11.72 9.56
C ARG A 37 -3.35 -12.29 10.83
N GLU A 38 -2.91 -11.81 12.00
CA GLU A 38 -3.32 -12.35 13.30
C GLU A 38 -4.34 -11.47 14.03
N CYS A 39 -4.52 -10.21 13.63
CA CYS A 39 -5.40 -9.23 14.28
C CYS A 39 -6.57 -8.76 13.40
N PRO A 40 -7.80 -9.28 13.60
CA PRO A 40 -8.99 -8.86 12.84
C PRO A 40 -9.38 -7.39 13.05
N GLU A 41 -9.11 -6.82 14.22
CA GLU A 41 -9.42 -5.43 14.53
C GLU A 41 -8.59 -4.48 13.65
N CYS A 42 -7.29 -4.76 13.52
CA CYS A 42 -6.39 -3.98 12.67
C CYS A 42 -6.68 -4.19 11.18
N GLN A 43 -7.15 -5.37 10.76
CA GLN A 43 -7.69 -5.55 9.40
C GLN A 43 -8.91 -4.65 9.14
N SER A 44 -9.84 -4.57 10.10
CA SER A 44 -11.02 -3.71 10.00
C SER A 44 -10.64 -2.23 9.98
N LEU A 45 -9.65 -1.83 10.77
CA LEU A 45 -9.11 -0.48 10.78
C LEU A 45 -8.49 -0.11 9.43
N LEU A 46 -7.62 -0.97 8.88
CA LEU A 46 -7.03 -0.79 7.55
C LEU A 46 -8.12 -0.67 6.46
N ALA A 47 -9.16 -1.51 6.52
CA ALA A 47 -10.28 -1.44 5.60
C ALA A 47 -11.01 -0.08 5.69
N SER A 48 -11.20 0.44 6.90
CA SER A 48 -11.86 1.72 7.16
C SER A 48 -11.03 2.91 6.64
N LEU A 49 -9.70 2.86 6.81
CA LEU A 49 -8.78 3.85 6.25
C LEU A 49 -8.80 3.83 4.71
N ARG A 50 -8.73 2.64 4.10
CA ARG A 50 -8.86 2.49 2.63
C ARG A 50 -10.19 3.02 2.10
N GLN A 51 -11.28 2.81 2.83
CA GLN A 51 -12.59 3.35 2.45
C GLN A 51 -12.59 4.87 2.51
N THR A 52 -12.00 5.46 3.55
CA THR A 52 -11.84 6.92 3.66
C THR A 52 -11.09 7.48 2.47
N LEU A 53 -9.93 6.90 2.10
CA LEU A 53 -9.17 7.30 0.91
C LEU A 53 -9.98 7.15 -0.38
N SER A 54 -10.71 6.04 -0.54
CA SER A 54 -11.57 5.83 -1.72
C SER A 54 -12.69 6.86 -1.84
N LEU A 55 -13.29 7.28 -0.72
CA LEU A 55 -14.30 8.34 -0.71
C LEU A 55 -13.68 9.68 -1.09
N LEU A 56 -12.49 10.00 -0.56
CA LEU A 56 -11.78 11.24 -0.90
C LEU A 56 -11.43 11.30 -2.40
N HIS A 57 -10.89 10.22 -2.97
CA HIS A 57 -10.59 10.13 -4.40
C HIS A 57 -11.82 10.31 -5.31
N GLN A 58 -13.04 10.05 -4.83
CA GLN A 58 -14.27 10.28 -5.62
C GLN A 58 -14.61 11.77 -5.77
N PHE A 59 -14.09 12.62 -4.88
CA PHE A 59 -14.30 14.07 -4.94
C PHE A 59 -13.17 14.79 -5.70
N GLU A 60 -12.11 14.09 -6.07
CA GLU A 60 -11.04 14.67 -6.89
C GLU A 60 -11.50 14.80 -8.35
N GLU A 61 -11.04 15.86 -9.02
CA GLU A 61 -11.24 15.97 -10.46
C GLU A 61 -10.60 14.76 -11.15
N ALA A 62 -11.29 14.23 -12.17
CA ALA A 62 -10.82 13.06 -12.87
C ALA A 62 -9.36 13.28 -13.32
N PRO A 63 -8.44 12.35 -13.00
CA PRO A 63 -7.05 12.51 -13.36
C PRO A 63 -6.93 12.66 -14.88
N PRO A 64 -5.88 13.34 -15.37
CA PRO A 64 -5.67 13.50 -16.80
C PRO A 64 -5.69 12.12 -17.48
N SER A 65 -6.40 12.04 -18.60
CA SER A 65 -6.47 10.81 -19.39
C SER A 65 -5.08 10.33 -19.75
N LEU A 66 -4.80 9.05 -19.54
CA LEU A 66 -3.52 8.47 -19.94
C LEU A 66 -3.35 8.54 -21.47
N PRO A 67 -2.11 8.68 -21.97
CA PRO A 67 -1.84 8.60 -23.40
C PRO A 67 -2.34 7.28 -23.98
N PRO A 68 -2.92 7.28 -25.19
CA PRO A 68 -3.38 6.06 -25.83
C PRO A 68 -2.21 5.08 -26.02
N GLY A 69 -2.43 3.81 -25.70
CA GLY A 69 -1.43 2.75 -25.81
C GLY A 69 -0.33 2.78 -24.74
N LEU A 70 -0.44 3.60 -23.69
CA LEU A 70 0.51 3.57 -22.57
C LEU A 70 0.56 2.20 -21.90
N GLU A 71 -0.60 1.59 -21.63
CA GLU A 71 -0.70 0.26 -21.01
C GLU A 71 0.04 -0.80 -21.84
N GLU A 72 -0.25 -0.89 -23.15
CA GLU A 72 0.41 -1.81 -24.08
C GLU A 72 1.94 -1.64 -24.06
N ARG A 73 2.41 -0.39 -24.06
CA ARG A 73 3.84 -0.05 -24.03
C ARG A 73 4.49 -0.44 -22.70
N LEU A 74 3.80 -0.23 -21.58
CA LEU A 74 4.28 -0.63 -20.25
C LEU A 74 4.40 -2.14 -20.14
N ILE A 75 3.34 -2.88 -20.51
CA ILE A 75 3.33 -4.35 -20.50
C ILE A 75 4.45 -4.91 -21.38
N THR A 76 4.57 -4.43 -22.62
CA THR A 76 5.63 -4.85 -23.55
C THR A 76 7.02 -4.62 -22.96
N ARG A 77 7.22 -3.46 -22.31
CA ARG A 77 8.52 -3.11 -21.71
C ARG A 77 8.82 -4.00 -20.49
N MET A 78 7.84 -4.24 -19.62
CA MET A 78 7.99 -5.11 -18.45
C MET A 78 8.30 -6.55 -18.86
N GLN A 79 7.59 -7.10 -19.84
CA GLN A 79 7.84 -8.44 -20.37
C GLN A 79 9.27 -8.57 -20.92
N ARG A 80 9.73 -7.57 -21.69
CA ARG A 80 11.10 -7.56 -22.19
C ARG A 80 12.12 -7.58 -21.05
N LEU A 81 11.94 -6.75 -20.02
CA LEU A 81 12.83 -6.72 -18.84
C LEU A 81 12.88 -8.05 -18.08
N LEU A 82 11.75 -8.76 -18.01
CA LEU A 82 11.69 -10.07 -17.37
C LEU A 82 12.44 -11.13 -18.17
N VAL A 83 12.37 -11.09 -19.51
CA VAL A 83 13.11 -12.00 -20.40
C VAL A 83 14.61 -11.70 -20.40
N GLU A 84 15.00 -10.42 -20.40
CA GLU A 84 16.41 -9.99 -20.39
C GLU A 84 17.11 -10.22 -19.03
N ARG A 85 16.36 -10.52 -17.96
CA ARG A 85 16.88 -10.85 -16.62
C ARG A 85 17.14 -12.35 -16.40
N HIS A 86 16.98 -13.18 -17.43
CA HIS A 86 17.38 -14.59 -17.48
C HIS A 86 18.55 -14.77 -18.45
#